data_AF-A0AAJ1H864-F1
#
_entry.id   AF-A0AAJ1H864-F1
#
_cell.length_a   1.000
_cell.length_b   1.000
_cell.length_c   1.000
_cell.angle_alpha   90.00
_cell.angle_beta   90.00
_cell.angle_gamma   90.00
#
_symmetry.space_group_name_H-M   'P 1'
#
loop_
_entity.id
_entity.type
_entity.pdbx_description
1 polymer ?
#
loop_
_entity_poly.entity_id
_entity_poly.type
_entity_poly.pdbx_seq_one_letter_code
_entity_poly.pdbx_strand_id
1 'polypeptide(L)'
;MRKRAALKDRPEVAKHLHKHIEVTRTELDAFAAEDDAVQLLVLAELRSRAADRETTLLLTLEGATVAILAVMLSRIPTASPSAAPNRGSGWVGTAAFAIVCAALGAIAVVLAMPSARRAMIGNRDHAQAVVWLGAYEQVLVERRSETASVAASPQPRFPWLRRR
;
A
#
# COMPACT_ATOMS: atom_id res chain seq x y z
N MET A 1 -17.41 7.54 -6.99
CA MET A 1 -16.45 6.58 -7.57
C MET A 1 -16.45 6.47 -9.11
N ARG A 2 -17.55 6.72 -9.86
CA ARG A 2 -17.60 6.50 -11.33
C ARG A 2 -16.60 7.30 -12.19
N LYS A 3 -16.20 8.52 -11.79
CA LYS A 3 -15.22 9.32 -12.56
C LYS A 3 -13.78 8.78 -12.50
N ARG A 4 -13.41 8.00 -11.47
CA ARG A 4 -12.05 7.43 -11.32
C ARG A 4 -11.78 6.32 -12.35
N ALA A 5 -12.78 5.48 -12.64
CA ALA A 5 -12.65 4.44 -13.67
C ALA A 5 -12.39 5.03 -15.06
N ALA A 6 -13.12 6.09 -15.41
CA ALA A 6 -13.04 6.72 -16.74
C ALA A 6 -11.68 7.34 -17.11
N LEU A 7 -10.84 7.67 -16.12
CA LEU A 7 -9.48 8.18 -16.36
C LEU A 7 -8.46 7.06 -16.50
N LYS A 8 -8.61 5.99 -15.70
CA LYS A 8 -7.79 4.79 -15.79
C LYS A 8 -8.00 4.02 -17.09
N ASP A 9 -9.19 4.13 -17.70
CA ASP A 9 -9.53 3.47 -18.96
C ASP A 9 -8.89 4.14 -20.19
N ARG A 10 -8.22 5.29 -20.02
CA ARG A 10 -7.44 5.90 -21.10
C ARG A 10 -6.15 5.09 -21.29
N PRO A 11 -5.90 4.54 -22.49
CA PRO A 11 -4.75 3.66 -22.72
C PRO A 11 -3.41 4.37 -22.49
N GLU A 12 -3.35 5.67 -22.76
CA GLU A 12 -2.18 6.53 -22.55
C GLU A 12 -1.81 6.63 -21.06
N VAL A 13 -2.79 6.82 -20.17
CA VAL A 13 -2.57 6.90 -18.72
C VAL A 13 -2.26 5.51 -18.15
N ALA A 14 -2.96 4.47 -18.62
CA ALA A 14 -2.78 3.10 -18.17
C ALA A 14 -1.36 2.56 -18.41
N LYS A 15 -0.70 2.98 -19.50
CA LYS A 15 0.66 2.58 -19.87
C LYS A 15 1.72 2.97 -18.82
N HIS A 16 1.50 4.07 -18.10
CA HIS A 16 2.40 4.60 -17.07
C HIS A 16 1.97 4.23 -15.64
N LEU A 17 0.91 3.42 -15.51
CA LEU A 17 0.45 2.87 -14.24
C LEU A 17 0.97 1.44 -14.08
N HIS A 18 2.25 1.36 -13.76
CA HIS A 18 2.97 0.10 -13.57
C HIS A 18 2.39 -0.72 -12.40
N LYS A 19 2.72 -2.03 -12.31
CA LYS A 19 2.34 -2.93 -11.19
C LYS A 19 3.53 -3.45 -10.37
N HIS A 20 4.74 -3.13 -10.81
CA HIS A 20 6.01 -3.50 -10.18
C HIS A 20 6.62 -2.32 -9.43
N ILE A 21 7.55 -2.60 -8.51
CA ILE A 21 8.23 -1.56 -7.71
C ILE A 21 9.54 -1.12 -8.39
N GLU A 22 10.10 -1.95 -9.26
CA GLU A 22 11.36 -1.67 -9.94
C GLU A 22 11.19 -0.56 -10.98
N VAL A 23 11.79 0.60 -10.71
CA VAL A 23 11.73 1.74 -11.63
C VAL A 23 12.87 1.61 -12.64
N THR A 24 12.55 1.48 -13.92
CA THR A 24 13.56 1.47 -14.98
C THR A 24 13.72 2.85 -15.63
N ARG A 25 14.95 3.20 -16.05
CA ARG A 25 15.20 4.47 -16.75
C ARG A 25 14.38 4.61 -18.03
N THR A 26 14.22 3.52 -18.76
CA THR A 26 13.41 3.49 -19.99
C THR A 26 11.94 3.86 -19.75
N GLU A 27 11.35 3.45 -18.62
CA GLU A 27 9.97 3.81 -18.26
C GLU A 27 9.86 5.27 -17.83
N LEU A 28 10.87 5.78 -17.12
CA LEU A 28 10.96 7.18 -16.75
C LEU A 28 11.10 8.11 -17.95
N ASP A 29 11.97 7.75 -18.90
CA ASP A 29 12.17 8.51 -20.14
C ASP A 29 10.91 8.48 -21.01
N ALA A 30 10.22 7.33 -21.06
CA ALA A 30 8.95 7.20 -21.77
C ALA A 30 7.87 8.09 -21.16
N PHE A 31 7.77 8.19 -19.84
CA PHE A 31 6.84 9.10 -19.16
C PHE A 31 7.19 10.56 -19.40
N ALA A 32 8.47 10.91 -19.33
CA ALA A 32 8.96 12.28 -19.53
C ALA A 32 8.79 12.78 -20.97
N ALA A 33 8.58 11.88 -21.93
CA ALA A 33 8.30 12.19 -23.32
C ALA A 33 6.81 12.39 -23.64
N GLU A 34 5.90 12.07 -22.71
CA GLU A 34 4.45 12.26 -22.90
C GLU A 34 4.03 13.72 -22.72
N ASP A 35 2.83 14.05 -23.21
CA ASP A 35 2.21 15.36 -23.06
C ASP A 35 1.97 15.75 -21.59
N ASP A 36 2.11 17.04 -21.26
CA ASP A 36 1.88 17.58 -19.92
C ASP A 36 0.51 17.19 -19.34
N ALA A 37 -0.53 17.10 -20.18
CA ALA A 37 -1.86 16.68 -19.76
C ALA A 37 -1.88 15.21 -19.29
N VAL A 38 -1.15 14.32 -19.96
CA VAL A 38 -1.01 12.91 -19.59
C VAL A 38 -0.20 12.79 -18.30
N GLN A 39 0.90 13.53 -18.20
CA GLN A 39 1.75 13.56 -17.01
C GLN A 39 0.96 13.97 -15.75
N LEU A 40 0.17 15.04 -15.84
CA LEU A 40 -0.66 15.51 -14.72
C LEU A 40 -1.73 14.49 -14.32
N LEU A 41 -2.35 13.81 -15.28
CA LEU A 41 -3.36 12.78 -15.02
C LEU A 41 -2.76 11.55 -14.33
N VAL A 42 -1.59 11.09 -14.79
CA VAL A 42 -0.86 9.97 -14.16
C VAL A 42 -0.46 10.33 -12.73
N LEU A 43 0.08 11.52 -12.49
CA LEU A 43 0.45 11.98 -11.14
C LEU A 43 -0.77 12.12 -10.22
N ALA A 44 -1.88 12.64 -10.73
CA ALA A 44 -3.12 12.77 -9.96
C ALA A 44 -3.67 11.38 -9.56
N GLU A 45 -3.63 10.41 -10.47
CA GLU A 45 -4.05 9.04 -10.20
C GLU A 45 -3.13 8.36 -9.18
N LEU A 46 -1.80 8.48 -9.33
CA LEU A 46 -0.84 7.93 -8.36
C LEU A 46 -1.00 8.56 -6.98
N ARG A 47 -1.20 9.88 -6.88
CA ARG A 47 -1.51 10.55 -5.60
C ARG A 47 -2.80 10.07 -4.99
N SER A 48 -3.82 9.81 -5.80
CA SER A 48 -5.09 9.27 -5.30
C SER A 48 -4.94 7.86 -4.71
N ARG A 49 -4.12 7.01 -5.35
CA ARG A 49 -3.79 5.66 -4.86
C ARG A 49 -2.90 5.69 -3.62
N ALA A 50 -1.99 6.65 -3.54
CA ALA A 50 -1.20 6.89 -2.34
C ALA A 50 -2.07 7.45 -1.18
N ALA A 51 -3.14 8.20 -1.47
CA ALA A 51 -4.00 8.77 -0.44
C ALA A 51 -5.05 7.80 0.13
N ASP A 52 -5.42 6.73 -0.59
CA ASP A 52 -6.33 5.69 -0.09
C ASP A 52 -5.65 4.87 1.03
N ARG A 53 -5.66 5.42 2.25
CA ARG A 53 -5.17 4.82 3.50
C ARG A 53 -6.19 3.95 4.23
N GLU A 54 -7.41 3.83 3.71
CA GLU A 54 -8.52 3.12 4.38
C GLU A 54 -8.19 1.66 4.73
N THR A 55 -7.32 1.00 3.95
CA THR A 55 -6.95 -0.40 4.17
C THR A 55 -6.04 -0.62 5.38
N THR A 56 -5.22 0.35 5.77
CA THR A 56 -4.30 0.22 6.91
C THR A 56 -5.04 0.34 8.24
N LEU A 57 -6.11 1.15 8.28
CA LEU A 57 -6.99 1.29 9.46
C LEU A 57 -7.81 0.03 9.75
N LEU A 58 -8.24 -0.70 8.70
CA LEU A 58 -8.96 -1.96 8.89
C LEU A 58 -8.05 -3.05 9.48
N LEU A 59 -6.79 -3.11 9.05
CA LEU A 59 -5.81 -4.08 9.53
C LEU A 59 -5.45 -3.87 11.01
N THR A 60 -5.30 -2.62 11.45
CA THR A 60 -5.06 -2.29 12.87
C THR A 60 -6.30 -2.52 13.73
N LEU A 61 -7.50 -2.25 13.20
CA LEU A 61 -8.76 -2.53 13.89
C LEU A 61 -8.99 -4.05 14.07
N GLU A 62 -8.65 -4.84 13.06
CA GLU A 62 -8.73 -6.31 13.14
C GLU A 62 -7.67 -6.89 14.07
N GLY A 63 -6.43 -6.39 14.01
CA GLY A 63 -5.39 -6.76 14.98
C GLY A 63 -5.79 -6.41 16.42
N ALA A 64 -6.41 -5.24 16.62
CA ALA A 64 -6.91 -4.81 17.93
C ALA A 64 -8.07 -5.68 18.42
N THR A 65 -9.02 -6.05 17.55
CA THR A 65 -10.14 -6.94 17.95
C THR A 65 -9.67 -8.35 18.28
N VAL A 66 -8.71 -8.91 17.53
CA VAL A 66 -8.07 -10.20 17.87
C VAL A 66 -7.32 -10.11 19.20
N ALA A 67 -6.58 -9.03 19.44
CA ALA A 67 -5.90 -8.82 20.73
C ALA A 67 -6.88 -8.69 21.90
N ILE A 68 -7.99 -7.96 21.71
CA ILE A 68 -9.06 -7.82 22.72
C ILE A 68 -9.70 -9.19 23.00
N LEU A 69 -10.00 -9.98 21.96
CA LEU A 69 -10.55 -11.34 22.13
C LEU A 69 -9.57 -12.25 22.87
N ALA A 70 -8.28 -12.20 22.53
CA ALA A 70 -7.24 -12.97 23.23
C ALA A 70 -7.13 -12.56 24.71
N VAL A 71 -7.23 -11.27 25.02
CA VAL A 71 -7.24 -10.75 26.40
C VAL A 71 -8.52 -11.14 27.14
N MET A 72 -9.67 -11.11 26.50
CA MET A 72 -10.92 -11.55 27.13
C MET A 72 -10.91 -13.05 27.41
N LEU A 73 -10.40 -13.87 26.48
CA LEU A 73 -10.22 -15.31 26.67
C LEU A 73 -9.18 -15.63 27.74
N SER A 74 -8.10 -14.83 27.87
CA SER A 74 -7.08 -15.04 28.90
C SER A 74 -7.54 -14.69 30.31
N ARG A 75 -8.60 -13.88 30.43
CA ARG A 75 -9.23 -13.53 31.72
C ARG A 75 -10.42 -14.40 32.10
N ILE A 76 -10.78 -15.41 31.30
CA ILE A 76 -11.75 -16.41 31.75
C ILE A 76 -11.13 -17.13 32.95
N PRO A 77 -11.73 -17.03 34.15
CA PRO A 77 -11.21 -17.71 35.31
C PRO A 77 -11.32 -19.21 35.04
N THR A 78 -10.18 -19.86 34.82
CA THR A 78 -10.06 -21.33 34.80
C THR A 78 -10.28 -21.95 36.18
N ALA A 79 -10.62 -21.13 37.19
CA ALA A 79 -10.89 -21.54 38.54
C ALA A 79 -12.39 -21.36 38.85
N SER A 80 -13.15 -22.44 38.70
CA SER A 80 -14.14 -22.77 39.72
C SER A 80 -13.58 -23.95 40.53
N PRO A 81 -12.93 -23.71 41.68
CA PRO A 81 -12.45 -24.77 42.55
C PRO A 81 -13.57 -25.10 43.54
N SER A 82 -14.69 -25.62 43.06
CA SER A 82 -15.69 -26.25 43.94
C SER A 82 -16.58 -27.21 43.17
N ALA A 83 -15.97 -28.28 42.69
CA ALA A 83 -16.63 -29.57 42.56
C ALA A 83 -15.52 -30.60 42.79
N ALA A 84 -15.71 -31.47 43.78
CA ALA A 84 -14.76 -32.50 44.17
C ALA A 84 -14.15 -33.22 42.94
N PRO A 85 -12.86 -33.59 42.98
CA PRO A 85 -12.20 -34.27 41.87
C PRO A 85 -12.77 -35.68 41.74
N ASN A 86 -13.84 -35.85 40.98
CA ASN A 86 -14.19 -37.15 40.41
C ASN A 86 -13.08 -37.48 39.41
N ARG A 87 -12.20 -38.41 39.82
CA ARG A 87 -11.00 -38.91 39.12
C ARG A 87 -11.24 -39.54 37.74
N GLY A 88 -12.31 -39.18 37.03
CA GLY A 88 -12.63 -39.71 35.70
C GLY A 88 -13.07 -38.69 34.64
N SER A 89 -13.26 -37.39 34.95
CA SER A 89 -13.97 -36.48 34.03
C SER A 89 -13.32 -35.12 33.74
N GLY A 90 -12.22 -34.75 34.40
CA GLY A 90 -11.61 -33.41 34.23
C GLY A 90 -10.94 -33.15 32.87
N TRP A 91 -10.53 -34.23 32.18
CA TRP A 91 -9.79 -34.16 30.92
C TRP A 91 -10.74 -33.91 29.74
N VAL A 92 -11.97 -34.43 29.84
CA VAL A 92 -13.00 -34.26 28.81
C VAL A 92 -13.50 -32.82 28.81
N GLY A 93 -13.66 -32.18 29.98
CA GLY A 93 -14.04 -30.77 30.08
C GLY A 93 -12.97 -29.82 29.56
N THR A 94 -11.70 -30.09 29.86
CA THR A 94 -10.57 -29.31 29.33
C THR A 94 -10.35 -29.54 27.83
N ALA A 95 -10.50 -30.78 27.35
CA ALA A 95 -10.43 -31.09 25.93
C ALA A 95 -11.60 -30.45 25.15
N ALA A 96 -12.82 -30.52 25.66
CA ALA A 96 -13.98 -29.88 25.04
C ALA A 96 -13.82 -28.36 24.95
N PHE A 97 -13.31 -27.72 26.02
CA PHE A 97 -13.00 -26.29 26.01
C PHE A 97 -11.91 -25.95 24.98
N ALA A 98 -10.82 -26.73 24.91
CA ALA A 98 -9.76 -26.54 23.93
C ALA A 98 -10.27 -26.70 22.49
N ILE A 99 -11.16 -27.66 22.23
CA ILE A 99 -11.79 -27.86 20.91
C ILE A 99 -12.68 -26.68 20.54
N VAL A 100 -13.49 -26.17 21.48
CA VAL A 100 -14.35 -24.99 21.23
C VAL A 100 -13.49 -23.75 20.96
N CYS A 101 -12.42 -23.52 21.73
CA CYS A 101 -11.48 -22.44 21.48
C CYS A 101 -10.77 -22.59 20.13
N ALA A 102 -10.35 -23.79 19.75
CA ALA A 102 -9.74 -24.05 18.45
C ALA A 102 -10.73 -23.83 17.30
N ALA A 103 -11.99 -24.25 17.45
CA ALA A 103 -13.04 -24.04 16.46
C ALA A 103 -13.39 -22.55 16.29
N LEU A 104 -13.56 -21.82 17.40
CA LEU A 104 -13.79 -20.37 17.38
C LEU A 104 -12.59 -19.62 16.79
N GLY A 105 -11.36 -20.03 17.13
CA GLY A 105 -10.14 -19.49 16.55
C GLY A 105 -10.08 -19.72 15.03
N ALA A 106 -10.41 -20.93 14.56
CA ALA A 106 -10.45 -21.25 13.14
C ALA A 106 -11.51 -20.42 12.39
N ILE A 107 -12.71 -20.26 12.96
CA ILE A 107 -13.77 -19.42 12.39
C ILE A 107 -13.33 -17.95 12.33
N ALA A 108 -12.72 -17.43 13.39
CA ALA A 108 -12.19 -16.06 13.43
C ALA A 108 -11.12 -15.83 12.35
N VAL A 109 -10.19 -16.79 12.18
CA VAL A 109 -9.18 -16.72 11.13
C VAL A 109 -9.81 -16.73 9.74
N VAL A 110 -10.79 -17.60 9.48
CA VAL A 110 -11.48 -17.66 8.18
C VAL A 110 -12.22 -16.36 7.88
N LEU A 111 -12.85 -15.75 8.89
CA LEU A 111 -13.54 -14.46 8.74
C LEU A 111 -12.58 -13.28 8.55
N ALA A 112 -11.40 -13.32 9.17
CA ALA A 112 -10.36 -12.28 9.03
C ALA A 112 -9.44 -12.46 7.81
N MET A 113 -9.46 -13.62 7.15
CA MET A 113 -8.64 -13.89 5.97
C MET A 113 -8.96 -12.98 4.77
N PRO A 114 -10.23 -12.74 4.37
CA PRO A 114 -10.53 -11.89 3.22
C PRO A 114 -10.13 -10.42 3.43
N SER A 115 -10.26 -9.92 4.66
CA SER A 115 -9.85 -8.57 5.03
C SER A 115 -8.34 -8.42 5.10
N ALA A 116 -7.64 -9.36 5.73
CA ALA A 116 -6.17 -9.41 5.74
C ALA A 116 -5.61 -9.44 4.30
N ARG A 117 -6.21 -10.23 3.41
CA ARG A 117 -5.81 -10.29 2.00
C ARG A 117 -6.04 -8.95 1.28
N ARG A 118 -7.19 -8.32 1.46
CA ARG A 118 -7.48 -6.99 0.88
C ARG A 118 -6.52 -5.93 1.39
N ALA A 119 -6.18 -5.98 2.67
CA ALA A 119 -5.30 -5.02 3.30
C ALA A 119 -3.83 -5.20 2.87
N MET A 120 -3.37 -6.44 2.70
CA MET A 120 -2.06 -6.73 2.10
C MET A 120 -1.96 -6.22 0.65
N ILE A 121 -2.98 -6.45 -0.17
CA ILE A 121 -3.02 -5.98 -1.56
C ILE A 121 -3.03 -4.44 -1.59
N GLY A 122 -3.88 -3.80 -0.78
CA GLY A 122 -3.95 -2.34 -0.69
C GLY A 122 -2.62 -1.71 -0.24
N ASN A 123 -1.91 -2.34 0.71
CA ASN A 123 -0.60 -1.84 1.14
C ASN A 123 0.47 -1.97 0.04
N ARG A 124 0.42 -3.06 -0.75
CA ARG A 124 1.32 -3.23 -1.89
C ARG A 124 1.05 -2.18 -2.97
N ASP A 125 -0.22 -1.95 -3.30
CA ASP A 125 -0.63 -0.94 -4.27
C ASP A 125 -0.25 0.48 -3.81
N HIS A 126 -0.39 0.77 -2.51
CA HIS A 126 0.03 2.04 -1.91
C HIS A 126 1.56 2.24 -2.01
N ALA A 127 2.35 1.27 -1.52
CA ALA A 127 3.80 1.36 -1.55
C ALA A 127 4.32 1.55 -2.99
N GLN A 128 3.72 0.84 -3.93
CA GLN A 128 4.06 0.95 -5.33
C GLN A 128 3.70 2.32 -5.93
N ALA A 129 2.51 2.85 -5.60
CA ALA A 129 2.09 4.18 -6.04
C ALA A 129 3.02 5.28 -5.50
N VAL A 130 3.47 5.17 -4.25
CA VAL A 130 4.40 6.13 -3.63
C VAL A 130 5.78 6.11 -4.33
N VAL A 131 6.31 4.92 -4.63
CA VAL A 131 7.61 4.78 -5.33
C VAL A 131 7.54 5.39 -6.73
N TRP A 132 6.51 5.06 -7.51
CA TRP A 132 6.35 5.61 -8.86
C TRP A 132 6.06 7.11 -8.86
N LEU A 133 5.29 7.60 -7.89
CA LEU A 133 5.04 9.03 -7.73
C LEU A 133 6.35 9.79 -7.49
N GLY A 134 7.18 9.31 -6.56
CA GLY A 134 8.46 9.94 -6.25
C GLY A 134 9.42 9.92 -7.45
N ALA A 135 9.48 8.81 -8.17
CA ALA A 135 10.36 8.68 -9.33
C ALA A 135 9.95 9.62 -10.48
N TYR A 136 8.65 9.73 -10.79
CA TYR A 136 8.16 10.65 -11.82
C TYR A 136 8.33 12.11 -11.41
N GLU A 137 8.07 12.47 -10.16
CA GLU A 137 8.30 13.84 -9.67
C GLU A 137 9.78 14.23 -9.76
N GLN A 138 10.70 13.33 -9.42
CA GLN A 138 12.13 13.57 -9.53
C GLN A 138 12.57 13.85 -10.97
N VAL A 139 12.10 13.06 -11.93
CA VAL A 139 12.44 13.22 -13.35
C VAL A 139 11.93 14.54 -13.93
N LEU A 140 10.73 14.96 -13.54
CA LEU A 140 10.18 16.26 -13.97
C LEU A 140 10.96 17.45 -13.38
N VAL A 141 11.44 17.34 -12.14
CA VAL A 141 12.30 18.35 -11.51
C VAL A 141 13.66 18.42 -12.19
N GLU A 142 14.26 17.27 -12.51
CA GLU A 142 15.55 17.18 -13.19
C GLU A 142 15.51 17.81 -14.59
N ARG A 143 14.49 17.48 -15.41
CA ARG A 143 14.29 18.11 -16.72
C ARG A 143 14.10 19.62 -16.65
N ARG A 144 13.30 20.10 -15.68
CA ARG A 144 13.09 21.54 -15.50
C ARG A 144 14.42 22.25 -15.19
N SER A 145 15.25 21.62 -14.37
CA SER A 145 16.56 22.15 -13.98
C SER A 145 17.56 22.16 -15.15
N GLU A 146 17.56 21.10 -15.96
CA GLU A 146 18.38 21.01 -17.17
C GLU A 146 17.99 22.07 -18.21
N THR A 147 16.69 22.24 -18.46
CA THR A 147 16.18 23.27 -19.37
C THR A 147 16.53 24.69 -18.88
N ALA A 148 16.45 24.93 -17.57
CA ALA A 148 16.86 26.19 -16.96
C ALA A 148 18.37 26.44 -17.05
N SER A 149 19.20 25.39 -16.92
CA SER A 149 20.66 25.47 -17.07
C SER A 149 21.10 25.77 -18.50
N VAL A 150 20.43 25.16 -19.49
CA VAL A 150 20.65 25.46 -20.92
C VAL A 150 20.25 26.90 -21.24
N ALA A 151 19.14 27.39 -20.70
CA ALA A 151 18.72 28.78 -20.86
C ALA A 151 19.63 29.79 -20.12
N ALA A 152 20.23 29.39 -18.99
CA ALA A 152 21.14 30.20 -18.19
C ALA A 152 22.59 30.18 -18.70
N SER A 153 22.92 29.34 -19.68
CA SER A 153 24.23 29.35 -20.33
C SER A 153 24.40 30.68 -21.09
N PRO A 154 25.33 31.56 -20.68
CA PRO A 154 25.52 32.83 -21.33
C PRO A 154 26.05 32.53 -22.74
N GLN A 155 25.21 32.71 -23.76
CA GLN A 155 25.72 32.73 -25.12
C GLN A 155 26.89 33.71 -25.17
N PRO A 156 28.07 33.31 -25.66
CA PRO A 156 29.17 34.23 -25.81
C PRO A 156 28.72 35.33 -26.78
N ARG A 157 28.43 36.51 -26.21
CA ARG A 157 27.84 37.66 -26.91
C ARG A 157 28.70 38.14 -28.09
N PHE A 158 29.92 37.61 -28.24
CA PHE A 158 30.90 37.97 -29.24
C PHE A 158 31.71 36.75 -29.73
N PRO A 159 31.25 36.03 -30.76
CA PRO A 159 31.97 34.89 -31.34
C PRO A 159 33.30 35.28 -32.04
N TRP A 160 33.55 36.56 -32.28
CA TRP A 160 34.72 37.05 -33.02
C TRP A 160 36.01 37.21 -32.19
N LEU A 161 35.97 37.12 -30.87
CA LEU A 161 37.15 37.33 -30.01
C LEU A 161 38.14 36.14 -29.95
N ARG A 162 37.85 35.03 -30.64
CA ARG A 162 38.68 33.81 -30.62
C ARG A 162 39.75 33.71 -31.71
N ARG A 163 39.91 34.72 -32.57
CA ARG A 163 41.01 34.78 -33.56
C ARG A 163 42.02 35.86 -33.18
N ARG A 164 42.93 35.55 -32.27
CA ARG A 164 44.29 36.11 -32.23
C ARG A 164 45.25 35.09 -31.69
#